data_AF-A0A7G7BUH1-F1
#
_entry.id   AF-A0A7G7BUH1-F1
#
_cell.length_a   1.000
_cell.length_b   1.000
_cell.length_c   1.000
_cell.angle_alpha   90.00
_cell.angle_beta   90.00
_cell.angle_gamma   90.00
#
_symmetry.space_group_name_H-M   'P 1'
#
loop_
_entity.id
_entity.type
_entity.pdbx_description
1 polymer ?
#
loop_
_entity_poly.entity_id
_entity_poly.type
_entity_poly.pdbx_seq_one_letter_code
_entity_poly.pdbx_strand_id
1 'polypeptide(L)'
;MPLPLRAVPVTHIAPLAWGQSAPSPTAASSGGSALPPLIATAEATRDATSGRTRERAQAAVARAYVLATELTVKQHSEAAWATADRALIAARASGDPRPLSDATRVLAITIRRAGRSAAAVDFLAGGPQADTLAARVCC
;
A
#
# COMPACT_ATOMS: atom_id res chain seq x y z
N MET A 1 -13.75 24.40 -13.68
CA MET A 1 -12.96 25.12 -12.67
C MET A 1 -12.88 24.25 -11.41
N PRO A 2 -11.86 23.39 -11.23
CA PRO A 2 -11.75 22.58 -10.02
C PRO A 2 -11.08 23.39 -8.88
N LEU A 3 -11.62 23.23 -7.68
CA LEU A 3 -11.20 23.88 -6.43
C LEU A 3 -9.82 23.35 -5.93
N PRO A 4 -9.04 24.16 -5.18
CA PRO A 4 -7.75 23.73 -4.67
C PRO A 4 -7.91 22.74 -3.51
N LEU A 5 -7.34 21.54 -3.67
CA LEU A 5 -7.08 20.60 -2.57
C LEU A 5 -6.13 21.28 -1.59
N ARG A 6 -6.67 21.62 -0.42
CA ARG A 6 -5.96 22.28 0.67
C ARG A 6 -4.90 21.33 1.19
N ALA A 7 -3.62 21.65 0.97
CA ALA A 7 -2.50 20.96 1.56
C ALA A 7 -2.65 20.97 3.09
N VAL A 8 -2.80 19.78 3.68
CA VAL A 8 -2.83 19.65 5.14
C VAL A 8 -1.39 19.71 5.64
N PRO A 9 -1.02 20.67 6.50
CA PRO A 9 0.34 20.79 7.00
C PRO A 9 0.71 19.57 7.84
N VAL A 10 1.92 19.04 7.63
CA VAL A 10 2.44 17.82 8.27
C VAL A 10 2.66 17.95 9.79
N THR A 11 2.41 19.13 10.35
CA THR A 11 2.65 19.48 11.75
C THR A 11 1.63 18.90 12.74
N HIS A 12 0.60 18.17 12.27
CA HIS A 12 -0.36 17.47 13.13
C HIS A 12 -0.19 15.94 13.20
N ILE A 13 0.86 15.37 12.60
CA ILE A 13 1.21 13.96 12.85
C ILE A 13 2.14 13.91 14.07
N ALA A 14 1.53 14.07 15.24
CA ALA A 14 2.16 13.77 16.52
C ALA A 14 2.64 12.29 16.53
N PRO A 15 3.73 11.97 17.27
CA PRO A 15 4.18 10.59 17.40
C PRO A 15 3.14 9.84 18.24
N LEU A 16 2.29 9.02 17.60
CA LEU A 16 1.52 8.02 18.31
C LEU A 16 2.49 6.97 18.83
N ALA A 17 2.94 7.20 20.06
CA ALA A 17 3.40 6.19 20.98
C ALA A 17 2.44 5.00 20.89
N TRP A 18 2.98 3.84 20.56
CA TRP A 18 2.24 2.59 20.52
C TRP A 18 1.84 2.22 21.95
N GLY A 19 0.69 2.73 22.40
CA GLY A 19 -0.01 2.30 23.59
C GLY A 19 -0.94 1.15 23.22
N GLN A 20 -0.63 -0.03 23.75
CA GLN A 20 -1.42 -1.25 23.61
C GLN A 20 -2.79 -1.06 24.27
N SER A 21 -3.88 -1.31 23.54
CA SER A 21 -5.20 -1.59 24.12
C SER A 21 -6.03 -2.45 23.17
N ALA A 22 -6.68 -3.46 23.76
CA ALA A 22 -7.36 -4.57 23.11
C ALA A 22 -8.52 -4.13 22.18
N PRO A 23 -8.81 -4.89 21.10
CA PRO A 23 -9.93 -4.58 20.24
C PRO A 23 -11.28 -4.93 20.90
N SER A 24 -12.18 -3.95 20.96
CA SER A 24 -13.60 -4.16 21.24
C SER A 24 -14.32 -4.79 20.02
N PRO A 25 -15.32 -5.67 20.22
CA PRO A 25 -15.88 -6.46 19.14
C PRO A 25 -17.13 -5.80 18.51
N THR A 26 -17.00 -4.78 17.65
CA THR A 26 -18.09 -4.34 16.72
C THR A 26 -17.67 -3.27 15.71
N ALA A 27 -16.72 -3.57 14.82
CA ALA A 27 -16.53 -2.76 13.61
C ALA A 27 -15.94 -3.56 12.44
N ALA A 28 -16.44 -4.76 12.20
CA ALA A 28 -16.11 -5.52 11.01
C ALA A 28 -17.28 -5.48 10.00
N SER A 29 -17.69 -4.29 9.52
CA SER A 29 -18.59 -4.14 8.34
C SER A 29 -18.80 -2.68 7.94
N SER A 30 -17.88 -2.12 7.12
CA SER A 30 -18.12 -1.01 6.14
C SER A 30 -16.82 -0.53 5.46
N GLY A 31 -15.65 -1.04 5.88
CA GLY A 31 -14.32 -0.46 5.65
C GLY A 31 -13.81 -0.28 4.21
N GLY A 32 -14.62 -0.51 3.18
CA GLY A 32 -14.27 -0.20 1.78
C GLY A 32 -14.51 1.26 1.39
N SER A 33 -15.57 1.90 1.90
CA SER A 33 -15.96 3.26 1.49
C SER A 33 -14.94 4.33 1.91
N ALA A 34 -14.24 4.11 3.03
CA ALA A 34 -13.25 5.05 3.56
C ALA A 34 -11.86 4.94 2.88
N LEU A 35 -11.59 3.87 2.13
CA LEU A 35 -10.27 3.66 1.54
C LEU A 35 -9.93 4.60 0.38
N PRO A 36 -10.82 4.83 -0.62
CA PRO A 36 -10.50 5.76 -1.71
C PRO A 36 -10.16 7.18 -1.21
N PRO A 37 -10.93 7.79 -0.28
CA PRO A 37 -10.55 9.08 0.30
C PRO A 37 -9.21 9.06 1.04
N LEU A 38 -8.89 7.96 1.74
CA LEU A 38 -7.63 7.80 2.47
C LEU A 38 -6.44 7.74 1.50
N ILE A 39 -6.55 6.97 0.41
CA ILE A 39 -5.52 6.89 -0.64
C ILE A 39 -5.31 8.28 -1.24
N ALA A 40 -6.39 8.95 -1.67
CA ALA A 40 -6.31 10.29 -2.26
C ALA A 40 -5.62 11.30 -1.33
N THR A 41 -5.95 11.26 -0.03
CA THR A 41 -5.32 12.14 0.97
C THR A 41 -3.83 11.84 1.14
N ALA A 42 -3.45 10.56 1.19
CA ALA A 42 -2.06 10.15 1.31
C ALA A 42 -1.24 10.57 0.07
N GLU A 43 -1.78 10.39 -1.13
CA GLU A 43 -1.13 10.80 -2.38
C GLU A 43 -1.00 12.32 -2.49
N ALA A 44 -2.05 13.07 -2.18
CA ALA A 44 -1.98 14.53 -2.13
C ALA A 44 -0.92 15.03 -1.12
N THR A 45 -0.81 14.38 0.03
CA THR A 45 0.22 14.69 1.04
C THR A 45 1.63 14.40 0.50
N ARG A 46 1.83 13.26 -0.17
CA ARG A 46 3.10 12.93 -0.84
C ARG A 46 3.47 13.98 -1.88
N ASP A 47 2.51 14.42 -2.69
CA ASP A 47 2.76 15.34 -3.79
C ASP A 47 3.04 16.77 -3.30
N ALA A 48 2.48 17.15 -2.14
CA ALA A 48 2.74 18.44 -1.50
C ALA A 48 4.02 18.49 -0.65
N THR A 49 4.76 17.38 -0.52
CA THR A 49 5.93 17.28 0.38
C THR A 49 7.22 16.95 -0.36
N SER A 50 8.37 17.25 0.27
CA SER A 50 9.71 16.98 -0.27
C SER A 50 10.64 16.36 0.79
N GLY A 51 11.78 15.83 0.34
CA GLY A 51 12.82 15.23 1.19
C GLY A 51 12.28 14.13 2.13
N ARG A 52 12.76 14.15 3.38
CA ARG A 52 12.36 13.19 4.44
C ARG A 52 10.86 13.17 4.71
N THR A 53 10.18 14.29 4.54
CA THR A 53 8.72 14.36 4.72
C THR A 53 8.01 13.62 3.59
N ARG A 54 8.51 13.74 2.35
CA ARG A 54 8.00 12.97 1.21
C ARG A 54 8.23 11.46 1.39
N GLU A 55 9.39 11.06 1.90
CA GLU A 55 9.67 9.65 2.23
C GLU A 55 8.65 9.09 3.25
N ARG A 56 8.32 9.85 4.30
CA ARG A 56 7.28 9.47 5.26
C ARG A 56 5.89 9.43 4.65
N ALA A 57 5.56 10.37 3.76
CA ALA A 57 4.30 10.36 3.04
C ALA A 57 4.20 9.16 2.09
N GLN A 58 5.30 8.75 1.44
CA GLN A 58 5.37 7.51 0.65
C GLN A 58 5.08 6.27 1.50
N ALA A 59 5.58 6.21 2.74
CA ALA A 59 5.23 5.13 3.66
C ALA A 59 3.72 5.09 3.96
N ALA A 60 3.06 6.24 4.08
CA ALA A 60 1.61 6.33 4.27
C ALA A 60 0.84 5.87 3.01
N VAL A 61 1.28 6.29 1.81
CA VAL A 61 0.74 5.83 0.52
C VAL A 61 0.86 4.31 0.38
N ALA A 62 2.03 3.75 0.73
CA ALA A 62 2.26 2.32 0.68
C ALA A 62 1.26 1.54 1.56
N ARG A 63 1.09 1.95 2.82
CA ARG A 63 0.14 1.32 3.76
C ARG A 63 -1.31 1.44 3.28
N ALA A 64 -1.69 2.58 2.70
CA ALA A 64 -3.01 2.76 2.11
C ALA A 64 -3.29 1.75 0.98
N TYR A 65 -2.31 1.57 0.09
CA TYR A 65 -2.42 0.58 -0.99
C TYR A 65 -2.32 -0.88 -0.52
N VAL A 66 -1.58 -1.17 0.55
CA VAL A 66 -1.61 -2.50 1.20
C VAL A 66 -3.04 -2.84 1.65
N LEU A 67 -3.72 -1.91 2.35
CA LEU A 67 -5.11 -2.12 2.78
C LEU A 67 -6.07 -2.28 1.59
N ALA A 68 -5.88 -1.50 0.52
CA ALA A 68 -6.63 -1.65 -0.71
C ALA A 68 -6.40 -3.02 -1.38
N THR A 69 -5.17 -3.52 -1.35
CA THR A 69 -4.80 -4.85 -1.87
C THR A 69 -5.49 -5.94 -1.07
N GLU A 70 -5.44 -5.87 0.26
CA GLU A 70 -6.10 -6.86 1.11
C GLU A 70 -7.62 -6.88 0.90
N LEU A 71 -8.23 -5.71 0.70
CA LEU A 71 -9.66 -5.61 0.39
C LEU A 71 -9.98 -6.22 -0.98
N THR A 72 -9.24 -5.86 -2.03
CA THR A 72 -9.46 -6.37 -3.39
C THR A 72 -9.20 -7.87 -3.50
N VAL A 73 -8.22 -8.41 -2.76
CA VAL A 73 -7.99 -9.85 -2.60
C VAL A 73 -9.20 -10.55 -1.98
N LYS A 74 -9.78 -9.98 -0.92
CA LYS A 74 -11.01 -10.50 -0.29
C LYS A 74 -12.21 -10.44 -1.22
N GLN A 75 -12.26 -9.43 -2.09
CA GLN A 75 -13.32 -9.27 -3.10
C GLN A 75 -13.10 -10.10 -4.36
N HIS A 76 -12.00 -10.86 -4.47
CA HIS A 76 -11.63 -11.57 -5.70
C HIS A 76 -11.56 -10.64 -6.92
N SER A 77 -11.15 -9.39 -6.71
CA SER A 77 -11.05 -8.39 -7.77
C SER A 77 -9.70 -8.44 -8.47
N GLU A 78 -9.70 -8.31 -9.80
CA GLU A 78 -8.50 -8.15 -10.63
C GLU A 78 -7.68 -6.89 -10.25
N ALA A 79 -8.29 -5.92 -9.55
CA ALA A 79 -7.61 -4.74 -9.04
C ALA A 79 -6.56 -5.06 -7.95
N ALA A 80 -6.55 -6.28 -7.42
CA ALA A 80 -5.58 -6.73 -6.42
C ALA A 80 -4.14 -6.61 -6.93
N TRP A 81 -3.88 -6.94 -8.20
CA TRP A 81 -2.53 -6.80 -8.74
C TRP A 81 -2.10 -5.31 -8.83
N ALA A 82 -2.96 -4.45 -9.38
CA ALA A 82 -2.66 -3.04 -9.58
C ALA A 82 -2.53 -2.24 -8.27
N THR A 83 -3.19 -2.69 -7.20
CA THR A 83 -3.04 -2.08 -5.87
C THR A 83 -1.79 -2.59 -5.16
N ALA A 84 -1.44 -3.88 -5.30
CA ALA A 84 -0.22 -4.45 -4.75
C ALA A 84 1.04 -3.83 -5.37
N ASP A 85 1.03 -3.63 -6.68
CA ASP A 85 2.15 -3.02 -7.41
C ASP A 85 2.39 -1.57 -6.96
N ARG A 86 1.32 -0.77 -6.88
CA ARG A 86 1.39 0.61 -6.36
C ARG A 86 1.87 0.66 -4.91
N ALA A 87 1.45 -0.30 -4.07
CA ALA A 87 1.97 -0.41 -2.70
C ALA A 87 3.49 -0.62 -2.70
N LEU A 88 4.00 -1.50 -3.55
CA LEU A 88 5.43 -1.82 -3.62
C LEU A 88 6.26 -0.65 -4.14
N ILE A 89 5.78 0.06 -5.16
CA ILE A 89 6.42 1.28 -5.68
C ILE A 89 6.54 2.34 -4.58
N ALA A 90 5.44 2.65 -3.88
CA ALA A 90 5.44 3.62 -2.80
C ALA A 90 6.33 3.18 -1.62
N ALA A 91 6.30 1.90 -1.27
CA ALA A 91 7.12 1.35 -0.18
C ALA A 91 8.61 1.48 -0.49
N ARG A 92 9.05 1.14 -1.71
CA ARG A 92 10.44 1.33 -2.15
C ARG A 92 10.84 2.80 -2.10
N ALA A 93 9.97 3.70 -2.55
CA ALA A 93 10.22 5.15 -2.52
C ALA A 93 10.28 5.73 -1.10
N SER A 94 9.75 5.04 -0.10
CA SER A 94 9.81 5.48 1.31
C SER A 94 11.15 5.20 2.00
N GLY A 95 11.91 4.19 1.52
CA GLY A 95 13.11 3.70 2.19
C GLY A 95 12.87 3.03 3.56
N ASP A 96 11.63 2.90 4.02
CA ASP A 96 11.28 2.25 5.29
C ASP A 96 11.09 0.73 5.05
N PRO A 97 11.83 -0.14 5.78
CA PRO A 97 11.73 -1.58 5.61
C PRO A 97 10.36 -2.15 6.00
N ARG A 98 9.59 -1.49 6.88
CA ARG A 98 8.28 -1.98 7.33
C ARG A 98 7.23 -2.00 6.20
N PRO A 99 6.88 -0.87 5.56
CA PRO A 99 5.95 -0.88 4.43
C PRO A 99 6.48 -1.69 3.24
N LEU A 100 7.80 -1.84 3.09
CA LEU A 100 8.39 -2.69 2.06
C LEU A 100 8.06 -4.17 2.29
N SER A 101 8.22 -4.66 3.53
CA SER A 101 7.84 -6.02 3.90
C SER A 101 6.35 -6.27 3.67
N ASP A 102 5.49 -5.34 4.09
CA ASP A 102 4.04 -5.47 3.94
C ASP A 102 3.63 -5.50 2.45
N ALA A 103 4.15 -4.57 1.65
CA ALA A 103 3.89 -4.50 0.22
C ALA A 103 4.39 -5.75 -0.53
N THR A 104 5.58 -6.24 -0.18
CA THR A 104 6.13 -7.48 -0.74
C THR A 104 5.24 -8.66 -0.39
N ARG A 105 4.79 -8.79 0.86
CA ARG A 105 3.89 -9.86 1.26
C ARG A 105 2.59 -9.85 0.47
N VAL A 106 1.93 -8.69 0.33
CA VAL A 106 0.65 -8.65 -0.39
C VAL A 106 0.81 -8.89 -1.89
N LEU A 107 1.93 -8.47 -2.50
CA LEU A 107 2.23 -8.83 -3.89
C LEU A 107 2.50 -10.34 -4.05
N ALA A 108 3.19 -10.98 -3.10
CA ALA A 108 3.36 -12.43 -3.12
C ALA A 108 2.02 -13.18 -3.03
N ILE A 109 1.07 -12.67 -2.23
CA ILE A 109 -0.29 -13.21 -2.14
C ILE A 109 -1.02 -13.09 -3.48
N THR A 110 -0.93 -11.95 -4.17
CA THR A 110 -1.59 -11.77 -5.47
C THR A 110 -0.95 -12.66 -6.55
N ILE A 111 0.38 -12.81 -6.56
CA ILE A 111 1.10 -13.75 -7.44
C ILE A 111 0.62 -15.19 -7.20
N ARG A 112 0.52 -15.62 -5.94
CA ARG A 112 0.04 -16.96 -5.57
C ARG A 112 -1.41 -17.18 -6.02
N ARG A 113 -2.30 -16.19 -5.85
CA ARG A 113 -3.71 -16.28 -6.25
C ARG A 113 -3.90 -16.35 -7.77
N ALA A 114 -2.96 -15.81 -8.53
CA ALA A 114 -2.87 -16.01 -9.97
C ALA A 114 -2.32 -17.40 -10.37
N GLY A 115 -2.22 -18.35 -9.43
CA GLY A 115 -1.72 -19.71 -9.67
C GLY A 115 -0.19 -19.85 -9.70
N ARG A 116 0.56 -18.77 -9.44
CA ARG A 116 2.03 -18.74 -9.62
C ARG A 116 2.79 -18.90 -8.30
N SER A 117 2.50 -19.98 -7.57
CA SER A 117 3.03 -20.20 -6.22
C SER A 117 4.57 -20.24 -6.14
N ALA A 118 5.25 -20.88 -7.10
CA ALA A 118 6.71 -20.93 -7.13
C ALA A 118 7.31 -19.52 -7.29
N ALA A 119 6.79 -18.73 -8.24
CA ALA A 119 7.23 -17.36 -8.45
C ALA A 119 6.99 -16.46 -7.23
N ALA A 120 5.95 -16.72 -6.43
CA ALA A 120 5.72 -15.99 -5.19
C ALA A 120 6.81 -16.28 -4.13
N VAL A 121 7.29 -17.53 -4.05
CA VAL A 121 8.37 -17.92 -3.14
C VAL A 121 9.70 -17.31 -3.60
N ASP A 122 10.02 -17.42 -4.89
CA ASP A 122 11.23 -16.83 -5.47
C ASP A 122 11.27 -15.31 -5.25
N PHE A 123 10.13 -14.64 -5.42
CA PHE A 123 9.99 -13.22 -5.14
C PHE A 123 10.29 -12.87 -3.67
N LEU A 124 9.76 -13.65 -2.72
CA LEU A 124 10.02 -13.45 -1.29
C LEU A 124 11.47 -13.75 -0.89
N ALA A 125 12.13 -14.68 -1.59
CA ALA A 125 13.52 -15.04 -1.36
C ALA A 125 14.52 -13.98 -1.91
N GLY A 126 14.04 -12.91 -2.53
CA GLY A 126 14.89 -11.89 -3.16
C GLY A 126 15.41 -12.30 -4.54
N GLY A 127 14.76 -13.27 -5.18
CA GLY A 127 15.07 -13.69 -6.54
C GLY A 127 14.93 -12.56 -7.58
N PRO A 128 15.48 -12.74 -8.79
CA PRO A 128 15.56 -11.69 -9.79
C PRO A 128 14.17 -11.18 -10.25
N GLN A 129 13.84 -9.98 -9.74
CA GLN A 129 12.95 -8.92 -10.21
C GLN A 129 11.45 -9.20 -10.46
N ALA A 130 10.63 -8.46 -9.69
CA ALA A 130 9.22 -8.15 -9.96
C ALA A 130 8.99 -7.41 -11.29
N ASP A 131 10.00 -6.71 -11.83
CA ASP A 131 9.91 -6.05 -13.15
C ASP A 131 9.70 -7.06 -14.29
N THR A 132 10.27 -8.27 -14.16
CA THR A 132 10.08 -9.34 -15.15
C THR A 132 8.72 -10.02 -15.01
N LEU A 133 8.12 -9.99 -13.81
CA LEU A 133 6.77 -10.52 -13.57
C LEU A 133 5.70 -9.60 -14.16
N ALA A 134 5.85 -8.27 -14.09
CA ALA A 134 4.93 -7.33 -14.74
C ALA A 134 4.91 -7.52 -16.28
N ALA A 135 6.09 -7.69 -16.90
CA ALA A 135 6.19 -7.97 -18.33
C ALA A 135 5.59 -9.32 -18.75
N ARG A 136 5.53 -10.30 -17.85
CA ARG A 136 4.97 -11.66 -18.09
C ARG A 136 3.50 -11.83 -17.70
N VAL A 137 2.83 -10.77 -17.23
CA VAL A 137 1.41 -10.80 -16.86
C VAL A 137 0.51 -10.23 -17.95
N CYS A 138 1.08 -9.47 -18.89
CA CYS A 138 0.37 -8.94 -20.06
C CYS A 138 0.41 -9.85 -21.30
N CYS A 139 0.89 -11.10 -21.18
CA CYS A 139 0.84 -12.12 -22.23
C CYS A 139 0.29 -13.42 -21.65
#